data_AF-A0A8D9MCI2-F1
#
_entry.id   AF-A0A8D9MCI2-F1
#
_cell.length_a   1.000
_cell.length_b   1.000
_cell.length_c   1.000
_cell.angle_alpha   90.00
_cell.angle_beta   90.00
_cell.angle_gamma   90.00
#
_symmetry.space_group_name_H-M   'P 1'
#
loop_
_entity.id
_entity.type
_entity.pdbx_description
1 polymer ?
#
loop_
_entity_poly.entity_id
_entity_poly.type
_entity_poly.pdbx_seq_one_letter_code
_entity_poly.pdbx_strand_id
1 'polypeptide(L)' 'MRGQTRRINSSSQLHVEAEGLVWAMEELSGFGFKQVRFESDCQQLVQIINSSKQWPSLEPELDTIESL' A
#
# COMPACT_ATOMS: atom_id res chain seq x y z
N MET A 1 -6.80 8.63 -29.71
CA MET A 1 -7.72 8.40 -28.58
C MET A 1 -7.10 9.06 -27.35
N ARG A 2 -7.68 10.13 -26.83
CA ARG A 2 -7.19 10.80 -25.62
C ARG A 2 -7.80 10.09 -24.42
N GLY A 3 -6.97 9.34 -23.68
CA GLY A 3 -7.39 8.74 -22.41
C GLY A 3 -7.86 9.85 -21.47
N GLN A 4 -9.08 9.72 -20.94
CA GLN A 4 -9.57 10.62 -19.90
C GLN A 4 -8.70 10.40 -18.65
N THR A 5 -7.83 11.35 -18.35
CA THR A 5 -7.17 11.42 -17.04
C THR A 5 -8.23 11.80 -16.03
N ARG A 6 -8.87 10.79 -15.43
CA ARG A 6 -9.72 10.95 -14.26
C ARG A 6 -8.83 11.59 -13.19
N ARG A 7 -9.17 12.80 -12.72
CA ARG A 7 -8.49 13.39 -11.55
C ARG A 7 -8.95 12.59 -10.33
N ILE A 8 -8.26 11.49 -10.07
CA ILE A 8 -8.43 10.73 -8.84
C ILE A 8 -7.61 11.49 -7.79
N ASN A 9 -8.21 11.79 -6.63
CA ASN A 9 -7.49 12.44 -5.55
C ASN A 9 -6.31 11.54 -5.15
N SER A 10 -5.10 12.11 -5.06
CA SER A 10 -3.90 11.35 -4.74
C SER A 10 -4.01 10.62 -3.39
N SER A 11 -4.74 11.19 -2.43
CA SER A 11 -5.08 10.50 -1.17
C SER A 11 -5.88 9.22 -1.40
N SER A 12 -6.92 9.27 -2.25
CA SER A 12 -7.72 8.07 -2.57
C SER A 12 -6.97 7.02 -3.36
N GLN A 13 -6.01 7.41 -4.22
CA GLN A 13 -5.16 6.45 -4.93
C GLN A 13 -4.22 5.74 -3.96
N LEU A 14 -3.59 6.50 -3.06
CA LEU A 14 -2.64 5.93 -2.10
C LEU A 14 -3.31 4.94 -1.13
N HIS A 15 -4.55 5.21 -0.72
CA HIS A 15 -5.35 4.28 0.07
C HIS A 15 -5.62 2.96 -0.66
N VAL A 16 -6.03 3.01 -1.93
CA VAL A 16 -6.30 1.80 -2.71
C VAL A 16 -5.04 0.96 -2.89
N GLU A 17 -3.89 1.61 -3.14
CA GLU A 17 -2.60 0.91 -3.23
C GLU A 17 -2.20 0.28 -1.90
N ALA A 18 -2.39 0.98 -0.79
CA ALA A 18 -2.06 0.46 0.55
C ALA A 18 -2.98 -0.69 0.97
N GLU A 19 -4.29 -0.56 0.75
CA GLU A 19 -5.28 -1.61 1.00
C GLU A 19 -5.00 -2.86 0.15
N GLY A 20 -4.64 -2.68 -1.12
CA GLY A 20 -4.25 -3.79 -1.99
C GLY A 20 -3.00 -4.52 -1.49
N LEU A 21 -2.02 -3.77 -0.96
CA LEU A 21 -0.82 -4.36 -0.35
C LEU A 21 -1.14 -5.12 0.94
N VAL A 22 -1.95 -4.56 1.84
CA VAL A 22 -2.41 -5.23 3.06
C VAL A 22 -3.10 -6.55 2.72
N TRP A 23 -4.05 -6.52 1.79
CA TRP A 23 -4.76 -7.73 1.37
C TRP A 23 -3.80 -8.80 0.84
N ALA A 24 -2.83 -8.42 0.01
CA ALA A 24 -1.83 -9.36 -0.51
C ALA A 24 -0.94 -9.95 0.60
N MET A 25 -0.57 -9.14 1.60
CA MET A 25 0.22 -9.60 2.75
C MET A 25 -0.55 -10.57 3.63
N GLU A 26 -1.81 -10.26 3.96
CA GLU A 26 -2.69 -11.13 4.74
C GLU A 26 -2.95 -12.46 4.04
N GLU A 27 -3.27 -12.43 2.74
CA GLU A 27 -3.57 -13.62 1.95
C GLU A 27 -2.34 -14.57 1.91
N LEU A 28 -1.15 -14.03 1.65
CA LEU A 28 0.08 -14.82 1.62
C LEU A 28 0.49 -15.32 3.02
N SER A 29 0.25 -14.53 4.07
CA SER A 29 0.42 -14.97 5.46
C SER A 29 -0.53 -16.14 5.80
N GLY A 30 -1.78 -16.09 5.34
CA GLY A 30 -2.75 -17.17 5.45
C GLY A 30 -2.31 -18.48 4.77
N PHE A 31 -1.57 -18.39 3.67
CA PHE A 31 -0.92 -19.53 3.02
C PHE A 31 0.37 -20.01 3.72
N GLY A 32 0.83 -19.32 4.77
CA GLY A 32 2.02 -19.68 5.54
C GLY A 32 3.34 -19.18 4.93
N PHE A 33 3.29 -18.27 3.95
CA PHE A 33 4.51 -17.64 3.44
C PHE A 33 5.05 -16.65 4.47
N LYS A 34 6.27 -16.89 4.96
CA LYS A 34 6.91 -16.08 6.03
C LYS A 34 7.88 -15.02 5.52
N GLN A 35 8.32 -15.13 4.28
CA GLN A 35 9.31 -14.23 3.71
C GLN A 35 8.96 -13.97 2.25
N VAL A 36 8.20 -12.89 2.05
CA VAL A 36 7.74 -12.45 0.73
C VAL A 36 8.31 -11.07 0.48
N ARG A 37 8.80 -10.84 -0.73
CA ARG A 37 9.18 -9.50 -1.19
C ARG A 37 8.02 -8.93 -1.99
N PHE A 38 7.40 -7.88 -1.46
CA PHE A 38 6.38 -7.12 -2.16
C PHE A 38 7.03 -6.00 -2.97
N GLU A 39 6.49 -5.74 -4.16
CA GLU A 39 6.93 -4.67 -5.04
C GLU A 39 5.71 -3.85 -5.46
N SER A 40 5.86 -2.52 -5.46
CA SER A 40 4.83 -1.58 -5.88
C SER A 40 5.48 -0.52 -6.77
N ASP A 41 4.81 -0.14 -7.85
CA ASP A 41 5.19 0.97 -8.70
C ASP A 41 4.77 2.34 -8.11
N CYS A 42 3.98 2.34 -7.03
CA CYS A 42 3.60 3.53 -6.27
C CYS A 42 4.77 4.04 -5.42
N GLN A 43 5.63 4.86 -6.03
CA GLN A 43 6.81 5.44 -5.37
C GLN A 43 6.48 6.11 -4.03
N GLN A 44 5.34 6.80 -3.92
CA GLN A 44 4.94 7.49 -2.69
C GLN A 44 4.67 6.50 -1.55
N LEU A 45 3.96 5.39 -1.83
CA LEU A 45 3.71 4.33 -0.85
C LEU A 45 5.01 3.70 -0.38
N VAL A 46 5.89 3.34 -1.33
CA VAL A 46 7.21 2.76 -1.04
C VAL A 46 8.04 3.68 -0.16
N GLN A 47 7.99 5.00 -0.38
CA GLN A 47 8.69 5.97 0.46
C GLN A 47 8.10 6.06 1.86
N ILE A 48 6.77 6.06 1.99
CA ILE A 48 6.09 6.12 3.29
C ILE A 48 6.47 4.91 4.15
N ILE A 49 6.36 3.70 3.60
CA ILE A 49 6.69 2.45 4.28
C ILE A 49 8.19 2.40 4.65
N ASN A 50 9.09 2.64 3.69
CA ASN A 50 10.53 2.52 3.94
C ASN A 50 11.10 3.63 4.84
N SER A 51 10.45 4.79 4.91
CA SER A 51 10.93 5.91 5.72
C SER A 51 10.23 6.00 7.07
N SER A 52 9.31 5.07 7.39
CA SER A 52 8.40 5.13 8.55
C SER A 52 7.77 6.52 8.71
N LYS A 53 7.43 7.16 7.58
CA LYS A 53 6.95 8.53 7.58
C LYS A 53 5.49 8.50 8.03
N GLN A 54 5.19 9.17 9.14
CA GLN A 54 3.81 9.30 9.58
C GLN A 54 2.96 9.97 8.50
N TRP A 55 1.94 9.25 8.05
CA TRP A 55 0.94 9.72 7.11
C TRP A 55 -0.43 9.52 7.77
N PRO A 56 -0.95 10.52 8.50
CA PRO A 56 -2.10 10.35 9.40
C PRO A 56 -3.35 9.75 8.75
N SER A 57 -3.54 9.94 7.44
CA SER A 57 -4.68 9.34 6.74
C SER A 57 -4.50 7.85 6.48
N LEU A 58 -3.27 7.33 6.39
CA LEU A 58 -2.92 5.96 6.02
C LEU A 58 -2.50 5.09 7.23
N GLU A 59 -2.57 5.64 8.45
CA GLU A 59 -2.13 4.92 9.65
C GLU A 59 -2.75 3.52 9.82
N PRO A 60 -4.06 3.28 9.60
CA PRO A 60 -4.60 1.95 9.82
C PRO A 60 -4.00 0.90 8.87
N GLU A 61 -3.73 1.25 7.62
CA GLU A 61 -3.07 0.35 6.68
C GLU A 61 -1.59 0.16 7.04
N LEU A 62 -0.88 1.21 7.44
CA LEU A 62 0.53 1.15 7.82
C LEU A 62 0.75 0.31 9.08
N ASP A 63 -0.09 0.46 10.10
CA ASP A 63 -0.05 -0.35 11.32
C ASP A 63 -0.23 -1.83 10.99
N THR A 64 -1.12 -2.14 10.04
CA THR A 64 -1.35 -3.52 9.60
C THR A 64 -0.12 -4.08 8.89
N ILE A 65 0.48 -3.31 7.96
CA ILE A 65 1.72 -3.68 7.25
C ILE A 65 2.88 -3.92 8.24
N GLU A 66 3.03 -3.08 9.27
CA GLU A 66 4.10 -3.24 10.27
C GLU A 66 3.89 -4.46 11.19
N SER A 67 2.64 -4.91 11.35
CA SER A 67 2.29 -6.02 12.23
C SER A 67 2.38 -7.42 11.59
N LEU A 68 2.50 -7.49 10.26
CA LEU A 68 2.54 -8.71 9.45
C LEU A 68 3.98 -9.16 9.14
#